data_AF-A0A8C4MNJ2-F1
#
_entry.id   AF-A0A8C4MNJ2-F1
#
_cell.length_a   1.000
_cell.length_b   1.000
_cell.length_c   1.000
_cell.angle_alpha   90.00
_cell.angle_beta   90.00
_cell.angle_gamma   90.00
#
_symmetry.space_group_name_H-M   'P 1'
#
loop_
_entity.id
_entity.type
_entity.pdbx_description
1 polymer ?
#
loop_
_entity_poly.entity_id
_entity_poly.type
_entity_poly.pdbx_seq_one_letter_code
_entity_poly.pdbx_strand_id
1 'polypeptide(L)'
;MAAAEARGAWCVPCLVSLDTLQELCRKEKLTCKSIGITKRNLNNYEVEYLCDYKVVKDMEYYLVKWKGWPDSTNTWEPLQNLKCPLLLQQFLNDKRNYLSQVITSEEAERRGQLYDNKGITYLFDLDYESDEFTVDAARYGNVSHFVNHSCDPNLQVFNVFIDNLDTRLPRIALFSTRTINAGEELTFDYQMKGSGDISSDSIDHSPAKKRVRTVCKCGAVTCRGYLN
;
A
#
# COMPACT_ATOMS: atom_id res chain seq x y z
N MET A 1 8.65 16.62 72.22
CA MET A 1 8.66 15.63 71.13
C MET A 1 7.23 15.51 70.62
N ALA A 2 6.87 15.64 69.35
CA ALA A 2 7.63 15.61 68.11
C ALA A 2 6.98 16.59 67.10
N ALA A 3 7.81 17.27 66.30
CA ALA A 3 7.35 18.02 65.13
C ALA A 3 6.99 17.01 64.04
N ALA A 4 5.75 17.05 63.55
CA ALA A 4 5.34 16.26 62.40
C ALA A 4 5.92 16.91 61.13
N GLU A 5 6.96 16.30 60.57
CA GLU A 5 7.51 16.66 59.27
C GLU A 5 6.43 16.45 58.20
N ALA A 6 5.98 17.54 57.57
CA ALA A 6 5.17 17.48 56.36
C ALA A 6 6.02 16.85 55.25
N ARG A 7 5.74 15.58 54.93
CA ARG A 7 6.34 14.90 53.77
C ARG A 7 5.91 15.65 52.51
N GLY A 8 6.84 16.36 51.88
CA GLY A 8 6.60 17.08 50.63
C GLY A 8 6.04 16.14 49.57
N ALA A 9 4.90 16.51 48.99
CA ALA A 9 4.33 15.78 47.86
C ALA A 9 5.26 15.94 46.65
N TRP A 10 5.62 14.83 46.02
CA TRP A 10 6.35 14.84 44.74
C TRP A 10 5.34 15.17 43.64
N CYS A 11 5.34 16.42 43.18
CA CYS A 11 4.47 16.87 42.10
C CYS A 11 5.24 16.96 40.78
N VAL A 12 4.66 16.36 39.73
CA VAL A 12 5.06 16.60 38.34
C VAL A 12 4.12 17.67 37.77
N PRO A 13 4.60 18.73 37.11
CA PRO A 13 3.78 19.89 36.73
C PRO A 13 2.61 19.57 35.78
N CYS A 14 2.67 18.44 35.07
CA CYS A 14 1.75 18.12 34.00
C CYS A 14 1.68 16.61 33.79
N LEU A 15 0.45 16.07 33.66
CA LEU A 15 0.21 14.69 33.24
C LEU A 15 0.34 14.50 31.72
N VAL A 16 0.34 15.60 30.97
CA VAL A 16 0.31 15.62 29.51
C VAL A 16 1.69 15.95 28.94
N SER A 17 2.02 15.37 27.78
CA SER A 17 3.30 15.63 27.10
C SER A 17 3.39 17.07 26.60
N LEU A 18 4.62 17.52 26.31
CA LEU A 18 4.86 18.84 25.70
C LEU A 18 4.11 19.00 24.37
N ASP A 19 4.08 17.94 23.56
CA ASP A 19 3.42 17.94 22.25
C ASP A 19 1.90 18.14 22.40
N THR A 20 1.27 17.43 23.35
CA THR A 20 -0.16 17.61 23.61
C THR A 20 -0.49 19.01 24.12
N LEU A 21 0.38 19.59 24.96
CA LEU A 21 0.21 20.98 25.40
C LEU A 21 0.33 21.97 24.23
N GLN A 22 1.30 21.78 23.35
CA GLN A 22 1.49 22.60 22.17
C GLN A 22 0.29 22.51 21.22
N GLU A 23 -0.26 21.30 21.01
CA GLU A 23 -1.46 21.06 20.21
C GLU A 23 -2.69 21.77 20.78
N LEU A 24 -2.93 21.65 22.08
CA LEU A 24 -4.02 22.36 22.76
C LEU A 24 -3.88 23.88 22.61
N CYS A 25 -2.65 24.41 22.74
CA CYS A 25 -2.42 25.83 22.50
C CYS A 25 -2.72 26.25 21.05
N ARG A 26 -2.34 25.45 20.05
CA ARG A 26 -2.68 25.74 18.64
C ARG A 26 -4.19 25.70 18.40
N LYS A 27 -4.89 24.70 18.96
CA LYS A 27 -6.33 24.52 18.85
C LYS A 27 -7.11 25.70 19.44
N GLU A 28 -6.73 26.14 20.64
CA GLU A 28 -7.35 27.28 21.35
C GLU A 28 -6.78 28.65 20.92
N LYS A 29 -5.92 28.69 19.89
CA LYS A 29 -5.26 29.92 19.39
C LYS A 29 -4.47 30.68 20.47
N LEU A 30 -3.93 29.97 21.47
CA LEU A 30 -3.16 30.50 22.58
C LEU A 30 -1.66 30.55 22.27
N THR A 31 -0.99 31.62 22.70
CA THR A 31 0.48 31.73 22.58
C THR A 31 1.14 31.46 23.91
N CYS A 32 2.14 30.58 23.93
CA CYS A 32 2.88 30.22 25.13
C CYS A 32 4.37 30.05 24.78
N LYS A 33 5.17 31.09 25.09
CA LYS A 33 6.60 31.13 24.76
C LYS A 33 7.40 30.04 25.46
N SER A 34 7.02 29.65 26.68
CA SER A 34 7.72 28.62 27.46
C SER A 34 7.64 27.23 26.84
N ILE A 35 6.64 26.97 26.00
CA ILE A 35 6.50 25.72 25.24
C ILE A 35 6.71 25.94 23.72
N GLY A 36 7.24 27.09 23.31
CA GLY A 36 7.58 27.38 21.91
C GLY A 36 6.43 27.80 20.98
N ILE A 37 5.22 28.05 21.50
CA ILE A 37 4.08 28.51 20.69
C ILE A 37 4.01 30.05 20.64
N THR A 38 4.04 30.59 19.43
CA THR A 38 4.07 32.03 19.13
C THR A 38 3.05 32.36 18.05
N LYS A 39 2.68 33.64 17.90
CA LYS A 39 1.78 34.08 16.82
C LYS A 39 2.23 33.65 15.41
N ARG A 40 3.53 33.43 15.19
CA ARG A 40 4.11 33.07 13.89
C ARG A 40 3.97 31.59 13.52
N ASN A 41 3.84 30.70 14.51
CA ASN A 41 3.76 29.25 14.30
C ASN A 41 2.46 28.63 14.85
N LEU A 42 1.47 29.46 15.19
CA LEU A 42 0.15 29.02 15.66
C LEU A 42 -0.55 28.06 14.68
N ASN A 43 -0.30 28.21 13.38
CA ASN A 43 -0.88 27.36 12.35
C ASN A 43 0.13 26.35 11.78
N ASN A 44 1.28 26.16 12.44
CA ASN A 44 2.26 25.16 12.03
C ASN A 44 1.95 23.85 12.74
N TYR A 45 1.51 22.86 11.98
CA TYR A 45 1.27 21.50 12.45
C TYR A 45 2.32 20.57 11.87
N GLU A 46 2.68 19.55 12.64
CA GLU A 46 3.66 18.55 12.21
C GLU A 46 2.99 17.50 11.35
N VAL A 47 3.62 17.19 10.21
CA VAL A 47 3.20 16.11 9.32
C VAL A 47 3.84 14.82 9.80
N GLU A 48 3.03 13.78 9.96
CA GLU A 48 3.50 12.43 10.31
C GLU A 48 4.01 11.70 9.06
N TYR A 49 3.16 11.61 8.03
CA TYR A 49 3.49 11.09 6.70
C TYR A 49 2.51 11.63 5.64
N LEU A 50 2.82 11.41 4.37
CA LEU A 50 1.96 11.74 3.23
C LEU A 50 1.26 10.46 2.76
N CYS A 51 -0.07 10.50 2.72
CA CYS A 51 -0.91 9.32 2.48
C CYS A 51 -1.28 9.12 1.02
N ASP A 52 -1.33 10.19 0.24
CA ASP A 52 -1.81 10.13 -1.14
C ASP A 52 -1.44 11.40 -1.92
N TYR A 53 -1.60 11.36 -3.25
CA TYR A 53 -1.31 12.45 -4.17
C TYR A 53 -2.35 12.52 -5.29
N LYS A 54 -2.75 13.74 -5.64
CA LYS A 54 -3.57 13.99 -6.84
C LYS A 54 -3.22 15.31 -7.51
N VAL A 55 -3.53 15.39 -8.80
CA VAL A 55 -3.45 16.63 -9.58
C VAL A 55 -4.86 17.08 -9.93
N VAL A 56 -5.19 18.33 -9.61
CA VAL A 56 -6.48 18.94 -9.96
C VAL A 56 -6.20 20.30 -10.59
N LYS A 57 -6.58 20.47 -11.87
CA LYS A 57 -6.36 21.73 -12.64
C LYS A 57 -4.89 22.19 -12.57
N ASP A 58 -3.95 21.29 -12.87
CA ASP A 58 -2.50 21.51 -12.81
C ASP A 58 -1.93 21.91 -11.44
N MET A 59 -2.71 21.76 -10.37
CA MET A 59 -2.24 21.93 -9.00
C MET A 59 -2.09 20.59 -8.30
N GLU A 60 -0.94 20.39 -7.66
CA GLU A 60 -0.62 19.19 -6.91
C GLU A 60 -1.11 19.29 -5.46
N TYR A 61 -1.81 18.25 -5.02
CA TYR A 61 -2.29 18.09 -3.67
C TYR A 61 -1.77 16.79 -3.08
N TYR A 62 -1.48 16.81 -1.79
CA TYR A 62 -1.10 15.64 -1.01
C TYR A 62 -2.06 15.47 0.15
N LEU A 63 -2.47 14.23 0.41
CA LEU A 63 -3.25 13.91 1.60
C LEU A 63 -2.29 13.77 2.78
N VAL A 64 -2.48 14.61 3.80
CA VAL A 64 -1.56 14.71 4.93
C VAL A 64 -2.10 13.92 6.11
N LYS A 65 -1.28 13.02 6.67
CA LYS A 65 -1.49 12.51 8.03
C LYS A 65 -0.86 13.47 9.03
N TRP A 66 -1.70 14.03 9.89
CA TRP A 66 -1.26 14.93 10.96
C TRP A 66 -0.78 14.14 12.17
N LYS A 67 0.41 14.47 12.68
CA LYS A 67 1.01 13.80 13.83
C LYS A 67 0.15 14.01 15.07
N GLY A 68 -0.21 12.93 15.75
CA GLY A 68 -1.04 12.97 16.96
C GLY A 68 -2.55 13.07 16.72
N TRP A 69 -3.00 13.14 15.46
CA TRP A 69 -4.42 13.22 15.11
C TRP A 69 -4.94 11.94 14.44
N PRO A 70 -6.23 11.61 14.56
CA PRO A 70 -6.80 10.42 13.90
C PRO A 70 -6.89 10.61 12.38
N ASP A 71 -6.85 9.50 11.63
CA ASP A 71 -6.89 9.48 10.15
C ASP A 71 -8.11 10.20 9.57
N SER A 72 -9.21 10.26 10.32
CA SER A 72 -10.43 11.01 9.95
C SER A 72 -10.20 12.52 9.81
N THR A 73 -9.07 13.04 10.28
CA THR A 73 -8.68 14.45 10.17
C THR A 73 -7.68 14.72 9.06
N ASN A 74 -7.31 13.71 8.26
CA ASN A 74 -6.41 13.90 7.13
C ASN A 74 -7.02 14.90 6.13
N THR A 75 -6.21 15.84 5.68
CA THR A 75 -6.64 16.89 4.74
C THR A 75 -5.77 16.91 3.50
N TRP A 76 -6.37 17.32 2.37
CA TRP A 76 -5.65 17.57 1.13
C TRP A 76 -4.99 18.94 1.18
N GLU A 77 -3.66 18.96 1.22
CA GLU A 77 -2.87 20.19 1.25
C GLU A 77 -2.14 20.39 -0.09
N PRO A 78 -2.12 21.61 -0.64
CA PRO A 78 -1.35 21.90 -1.84
C PRO A 78 0.16 21.85 -1.54
N LEU A 79 0.98 21.55 -2.56
CA LEU A 79 2.44 21.47 -2.40
C LEU A 79 3.04 22.71 -1.73
N GLN A 80 2.51 23.91 -2.01
CA GLN A 80 3.05 25.16 -1.45
C GLN A 80 2.89 25.26 0.08
N ASN A 81 1.97 24.50 0.68
CA ASN A 81 1.76 24.47 2.13
C ASN A 81 2.74 23.52 2.84
N LEU A 82 3.34 22.57 2.12
CA LEU A 82 4.13 21.50 2.71
C LEU A 82 5.59 21.90 2.89
N LYS A 83 5.99 22.10 4.15
CA LYS A 83 7.36 22.47 4.54
C LYS A 83 8.15 21.26 5.06
N CYS A 84 8.04 20.12 4.37
CA CYS A 84 8.63 18.84 4.78
C CYS A 84 9.38 18.16 3.59
N PRO A 85 10.53 18.70 3.16
CA PRO A 85 11.20 18.24 1.93
C PRO A 85 11.62 16.77 1.96
N LEU A 86 12.03 16.25 3.13
CA LEU A 86 12.42 14.85 3.27
C LEU A 86 11.23 13.88 3.12
N LEU A 87 10.08 14.22 3.70
CA LEU A 87 8.85 13.42 3.55
C LEU A 87 8.34 13.46 2.11
N LEU A 88 8.37 14.62 1.46
CA LEU A 88 8.03 14.76 0.05
C LEU A 88 8.96 13.93 -0.83
N GLN A 89 10.27 14.00 -0.60
CA GLN A 89 11.25 13.22 -1.36
C GLN A 89 11.03 11.71 -1.18
N GLN A 90 10.81 11.27 0.06
CA GLN A 90 10.53 9.87 0.38
C GLN A 90 9.26 9.38 -0.34
N PHE A 91 8.16 10.13 -0.19
CA PHE A 91 6.88 9.81 -0.82
C PHE A 91 6.99 9.70 -2.35
N LEU A 92 7.65 10.67 -3.00
CA LEU A 92 7.84 10.66 -4.44
C LEU A 92 8.74 9.50 -4.91
N ASN A 93 9.77 9.16 -4.15
CA ASN A 93 10.64 8.03 -4.44
C ASN A 93 9.87 6.70 -4.33
N ASP A 94 9.08 6.52 -3.28
CA ASP A 94 8.29 5.31 -3.07
C ASP A 94 7.21 5.17 -4.14
N LYS A 95 6.51 6.26 -4.45
CA LYS A 95 5.56 6.32 -5.56
C LYS A 95 6.24 5.96 -6.89
N ARG A 96 7.41 6.51 -7.18
CA ARG A 96 8.17 6.22 -8.41
C ARG A 96 8.63 4.77 -8.48
N ASN A 97 9.14 4.21 -7.38
CA ASN A 97 9.59 2.82 -7.32
C ASN A 97 8.43 1.85 -7.54
N TYR A 98 7.28 2.14 -6.94
CA TYR A 98 6.05 1.39 -7.18
C TYR A 98 5.60 1.49 -8.64
N LEU A 99 5.44 2.70 -9.18
CA LEU A 99 5.05 2.93 -10.56
C LEU A 99 6.06 2.41 -11.59
N SER A 100 7.33 2.20 -11.22
CA SER A 100 8.31 1.62 -12.12
C SER A 100 8.11 0.12 -12.37
N GLN A 101 7.41 -0.57 -11.46
CA GLN A 101 7.06 -1.99 -11.53
C GLN A 101 5.65 -2.21 -12.08
N VAL A 102 4.81 -1.18 -12.06
CA VAL A 102 3.46 -1.21 -12.63
C VAL A 102 3.49 -0.63 -14.04
N ILE A 103 3.07 -1.43 -15.00
CA ILE A 103 2.91 -1.03 -16.40
C ILE A 103 1.42 -0.97 -16.76
N THR A 104 1.09 -0.31 -17.87
CA THR A 104 -0.27 -0.36 -18.40
C THR A 104 -0.59 -1.76 -18.92
N SER A 105 -1.85 -2.17 -18.87
CA SER A 105 -2.27 -3.47 -19.39
C SER A 105 -1.97 -3.65 -20.89
N GLU A 106 -1.99 -2.56 -21.66
CA GLU A 106 -1.56 -2.56 -23.07
C GLU A 106 -0.07 -2.92 -23.22
N GLU A 107 0.80 -2.32 -22.40
CA GLU A 107 2.23 -2.64 -22.41
C GLU A 107 2.49 -4.04 -21.87
N ALA A 108 1.69 -4.50 -20.90
CA ALA A 108 1.73 -5.86 -20.38
C ALA A 108 1.39 -6.89 -21.46
N GLU A 109 0.31 -6.71 -22.22
CA GLU A 109 -0.06 -7.60 -23.33
C GLU A 109 1.05 -7.63 -24.41
N ARG A 110 1.62 -6.46 -24.73
CA ARG A 110 2.75 -6.37 -25.68
C ARG A 110 3.97 -7.18 -25.21
N ARG A 111 4.29 -7.16 -23.91
CA ARG A 111 5.36 -7.97 -23.30
C ARG A 111 4.97 -9.44 -23.15
N GLY A 112 3.72 -9.72 -22.80
CA GLY A 112 3.14 -11.04 -22.61
C GLY A 112 3.33 -11.93 -23.84
N GLN A 113 3.15 -11.37 -25.04
CA GLN A 113 3.41 -12.09 -26.30
C GLN A 113 4.86 -12.63 -26.41
N LEU A 114 5.84 -11.98 -25.77
CA LEU A 114 7.23 -12.45 -25.72
C LEU A 114 7.47 -13.44 -24.57
N TYR A 115 6.73 -13.28 -23.47
CA TYR A 115 6.81 -14.10 -22.26
C TYR A 115 6.15 -15.46 -22.43
N ASP A 116 5.01 -15.52 -23.12
CA ASP A 116 4.27 -16.74 -23.44
C ASP A 116 5.16 -17.75 -24.17
N ASN A 117 5.96 -17.27 -25.14
CA ASN A 117 6.89 -18.09 -25.90
C ASN A 117 8.02 -18.69 -25.03
N LYS A 118 8.22 -18.16 -23.82
CA LYS A 118 9.24 -18.59 -22.85
C LYS A 118 8.64 -19.23 -21.60
N GLY A 119 7.31 -19.33 -21.50
CA GLY A 119 6.62 -19.84 -20.31
C GLY A 119 6.77 -18.96 -19.07
N ILE A 120 6.99 -17.66 -19.26
CA ILE A 120 7.22 -16.68 -18.18
C ILE A 120 5.86 -16.18 -17.65
N THR A 121 5.61 -16.31 -16.35
CA THR A 121 4.31 -16.03 -15.70
C THR A 121 4.41 -14.94 -14.63
N TYR A 122 5.09 -13.83 -14.95
CA TYR A 122 5.41 -12.76 -13.99
C TYR A 122 4.57 -11.48 -14.15
N LEU A 123 3.54 -11.54 -14.99
CA LEU A 123 2.55 -10.48 -15.12
C LEU A 123 1.41 -10.75 -14.13
N PHE A 124 1.07 -9.75 -13.33
CA PHE A 124 -0.03 -9.82 -12.37
C PHE A 124 -0.96 -8.63 -12.57
N ASP A 125 -2.16 -8.88 -13.07
CA ASP A 125 -3.14 -7.83 -13.35
C ASP A 125 -3.71 -7.24 -12.06
N LEU A 126 -3.85 -5.91 -12.01
CA LEU A 126 -4.39 -5.19 -10.86
C LEU A 126 -5.90 -4.94 -11.04
N ASP A 127 -6.66 -6.01 -11.25
CA ASP A 127 -8.07 -6.01 -11.70
C ASP A 127 -9.13 -5.76 -10.61
N TYR A 128 -8.76 -5.07 -9.53
CA TYR A 128 -9.66 -4.86 -8.38
C TYR A 128 -10.88 -3.97 -8.70
N GLU A 129 -10.63 -2.76 -9.19
CA GLU A 129 -11.68 -1.82 -9.63
C GLU A 129 -11.52 -1.37 -11.09
N SER A 130 -10.37 -1.64 -11.69
CA SER A 130 -9.99 -1.20 -13.02
C SER A 130 -9.03 -2.21 -13.64
N ASP A 131 -9.07 -2.35 -14.96
CA ASP A 131 -8.20 -3.21 -15.76
C ASP A 131 -7.05 -2.42 -16.44
N GLU A 132 -6.71 -1.24 -15.92
CA GLU A 132 -5.74 -0.32 -16.53
C GLU A 132 -4.27 -0.74 -16.33
N PHE A 133 -3.97 -1.49 -15.26
CA PHE A 133 -2.61 -1.69 -14.78
C PHE A 133 -2.26 -3.15 -14.48
N THR A 134 -1.00 -3.50 -14.72
CA THR A 134 -0.42 -4.82 -14.46
C THR A 134 0.95 -4.65 -13.80
N VAL A 135 1.25 -5.44 -12.77
CA VAL A 135 2.59 -5.55 -12.19
C VAL A 135 3.44 -6.47 -13.07
N ASP A 136 4.60 -5.99 -13.51
CA ASP A 136 5.58 -6.79 -14.27
C ASP A 136 6.80 -7.10 -13.40
N ALA A 137 6.80 -8.29 -12.82
CA ALA A 137 7.90 -8.77 -11.99
C ALA A 137 9.02 -9.47 -12.78
N ALA A 138 9.03 -9.42 -14.12
CA ALA A 138 9.98 -10.20 -14.93
C ALA A 138 11.43 -9.72 -14.84
N ARG A 139 11.64 -8.44 -14.51
CA ARG A 139 12.99 -7.85 -14.37
C ARG A 139 13.30 -7.38 -12.95
N TYR A 140 12.29 -6.89 -12.25
CA TYR A 140 12.40 -6.34 -10.92
C TYR A 140 11.25 -6.90 -10.09
N GLY A 141 11.59 -7.65 -9.04
CA GLY A 141 10.62 -8.28 -8.16
C GLY A 141 11.28 -8.67 -6.84
N ASN A 142 10.47 -8.88 -5.81
CA ASN A 142 10.94 -9.41 -4.53
C ASN A 142 10.81 -10.95 -4.52
N VAL A 143 10.92 -11.57 -3.35
CA VAL A 143 10.81 -13.04 -3.18
C VAL A 143 9.49 -13.63 -3.70
N SER A 144 8.40 -12.84 -3.78
CA SER A 144 7.10 -13.28 -4.30
C SER A 144 7.19 -13.74 -5.76
N HIS A 145 8.18 -13.27 -6.50
CA HIS A 145 8.48 -13.68 -7.88
C HIS A 145 8.66 -15.20 -8.02
N PHE A 146 9.13 -15.88 -6.97
CA PHE A 146 9.43 -17.31 -7.00
C PHE A 146 8.30 -18.18 -6.42
N VAL A 147 7.19 -17.58 -6.00
CA VAL A 147 6.08 -18.32 -5.38
C VAL A 147 5.25 -18.97 -6.46
N ASN A 148 5.17 -20.29 -6.45
CA ASN A 148 4.52 -21.08 -7.50
C ASN A 148 2.99 -21.11 -7.38
N HIS A 149 2.37 -21.54 -8.48
CA HIS A 149 0.96 -21.85 -8.52
C HIS A 149 0.63 -23.17 -7.79
N SER A 150 -0.46 -23.17 -7.00
CA SER A 150 -1.18 -24.38 -6.62
C SER A 150 -2.68 -24.25 -6.83
N CYS A 151 -3.34 -25.34 -7.25
CA CYS A 151 -4.80 -25.45 -7.27
C CYS A 151 -5.42 -25.65 -5.88
N ASP A 152 -4.59 -25.99 -4.88
CA ASP A 152 -4.92 -26.02 -3.46
C ASP A 152 -3.85 -25.22 -2.68
N PRO A 153 -3.90 -23.87 -2.76
CA PRO A 153 -2.84 -23.01 -2.25
C PRO A 153 -2.89 -22.82 -0.74
N ASN A 154 -1.76 -22.41 -0.15
CA ASN A 154 -1.68 -21.99 1.26
C ASN A 154 -1.56 -20.46 1.44
N LEU A 155 -1.49 -19.71 0.35
CA LEU A 155 -1.52 -18.24 0.33
C LEU A 155 -2.72 -17.72 -0.48
N GLN A 156 -3.23 -16.56 -0.07
CA GLN A 156 -4.25 -15.78 -0.76
C GLN A 156 -3.77 -14.34 -0.96
N VAL A 157 -4.12 -13.75 -2.10
CA VAL A 157 -3.83 -12.33 -2.40
C VAL A 157 -4.89 -11.42 -1.79
N PHE A 158 -4.41 -10.33 -1.20
CA PHE A 158 -5.21 -9.21 -0.73
C PHE A 158 -4.70 -7.91 -1.35
N ASN A 159 -5.63 -7.05 -1.74
CA ASN A 159 -5.36 -5.68 -2.13
C ASN A 159 -5.20 -4.82 -0.88
N VAL A 160 -4.08 -4.12 -0.78
CA VAL A 160 -3.73 -3.32 0.40
C VAL A 160 -3.46 -1.88 -0.02
N PHE A 161 -4.09 -0.95 0.68
CA PHE A 161 -3.92 0.49 0.52
C PHE A 161 -3.27 1.03 1.80
N ILE A 162 -2.05 1.56 1.66
CA ILE A 162 -1.29 2.14 2.79
C ILE A 162 -0.98 3.60 2.46
N ASP A 163 -0.02 3.82 1.56
CA ASP A 163 0.50 5.14 1.16
C ASP A 163 -0.08 5.64 -0.18
N ASN A 164 -0.92 4.82 -0.81
CA ASN A 164 -1.59 5.12 -2.06
C ASN A 164 -3.05 4.70 -1.91
N LEU A 165 -3.96 5.65 -2.05
CA LEU A 165 -5.40 5.41 -1.95
C LEU A 165 -6.06 5.34 -3.34
N ASP A 166 -5.29 5.45 -4.42
CA ASP A 166 -5.77 5.15 -5.77
C ASP A 166 -6.13 3.67 -5.87
N THR A 167 -7.44 3.39 -5.94
CA THR A 167 -8.01 2.03 -5.97
C THR A 167 -7.60 1.24 -7.21
N ARG A 168 -7.11 1.92 -8.25
CA ARG A 168 -6.55 1.32 -9.48
C ARG A 168 -5.14 0.78 -9.29
N LEU A 169 -4.48 1.13 -8.19
CA LEU A 169 -3.08 0.83 -7.91
C LEU A 169 -2.88 0.23 -6.50
N PRO A 170 -3.59 -0.87 -6.16
CA PRO A 170 -3.44 -1.53 -4.87
C PRO A 170 -2.07 -2.19 -4.73
N ARG A 171 -1.47 -2.16 -3.53
CA ARG A 171 -0.35 -3.06 -3.23
C ARG A 171 -0.88 -4.49 -3.09
N ILE A 172 -0.20 -5.43 -3.72
CA ILE A 172 -0.52 -6.86 -3.61
C ILE A 172 0.19 -7.45 -2.39
N ALA A 173 -0.57 -8.04 -1.47
CA ALA A 173 -0.05 -8.74 -0.30
C ALA A 173 -0.51 -10.20 -0.29
N LEU A 174 0.40 -11.11 0.10
CA LEU A 174 0.12 -12.53 0.26
C LEU A 174 -0.07 -12.87 1.73
N PHE A 175 -1.22 -13.42 2.09
CA PHE A 175 -1.54 -13.88 3.44
C PHE A 175 -1.79 -15.37 3.47
N SER A 176 -1.38 -16.04 4.56
CA SER A 176 -1.63 -17.47 4.76
C SER A 176 -3.12 -17.74 4.99
N THR A 177 -3.67 -18.73 4.28
CA THR A 177 -5.07 -19.18 4.47
C THR A 177 -5.22 -20.25 5.54
N ARG A 178 -4.10 -20.87 5.94
CA ARG A 178 -4.00 -21.90 6.98
C ARG A 178 -2.61 -21.89 7.60
N THR A 179 -2.42 -22.67 8.66
CA THR A 179 -1.08 -22.93 9.20
C THR A 179 -0.19 -23.61 8.16
N ILE A 180 1.05 -23.12 8.04
CA ILE A 180 2.06 -23.61 7.10
C ILE A 180 3.21 -24.23 7.90
N ASN A 181 3.57 -25.47 7.59
CA ASN A 181 4.63 -26.17 8.31
C ASN A 181 6.01 -25.75 7.82
N ALA A 182 7.03 -25.90 8.67
CA ALA A 182 8.41 -25.68 8.25
C ALA A 182 8.81 -26.63 7.11
N GLY A 183 9.35 -26.08 6.03
CA GLY A 183 9.71 -26.83 4.82
C GLY A 183 8.58 -27.04 3.82
N GLU A 184 7.36 -26.58 4.13
CA GLU A 184 6.24 -26.58 3.17
C GLU A 184 6.41 -25.48 2.13
N GLU A 185 6.14 -25.78 0.86
CA GLU A 185 6.22 -24.81 -0.22
C GLU A 185 5.09 -23.77 -0.12
N LEU A 186 5.44 -22.50 -0.30
CA LEU A 186 4.47 -21.41 -0.39
C LEU A 186 3.88 -21.36 -1.79
N THR A 187 2.56 -21.35 -1.90
CA THR A 187 1.86 -21.34 -3.20
C THR A 187 0.57 -20.52 -3.16
N PHE A 188 0.21 -19.88 -4.28
CA PHE A 188 -1.06 -19.17 -4.46
C PHE A 188 -1.75 -19.58 -5.77
N ASP A 189 -3.03 -19.24 -5.92
CA ASP A 189 -3.75 -19.50 -7.17
C ASP A 189 -3.48 -18.40 -8.21
N TYR A 190 -2.79 -18.70 -9.31
CA TYR A 190 -2.48 -17.71 -10.36
C TYR A 190 -3.73 -17.18 -11.08
N GLN A 191 -4.82 -17.95 -11.05
CA GLN A 191 -6.08 -17.55 -11.68
C GLN A 191 -7.02 -16.84 -10.69
N MET A 192 -6.61 -16.67 -9.43
CA MET A 192 -7.33 -15.97 -8.36
C MET A 192 -8.85 -15.99 -8.56
N LYS A 193 -9.50 -17.16 -8.43
CA LYS A 193 -10.96 -17.22 -8.47
C LYS A 193 -11.54 -16.48 -7.26
N GLY A 194 -11.60 -15.16 -7.35
CA GLY A 194 -12.46 -14.32 -6.54
C GLY A 194 -13.90 -14.72 -6.81
N SER A 195 -14.76 -14.50 -5.82
CA SER A 195 -16.21 -14.64 -5.89
C SER A 195 -16.82 -13.63 -6.87
N GLY A 196 -16.55 -13.81 -8.15
CA GLY A 196 -17.17 -13.18 -9.30
C GLY A 196 -17.68 -14.28 -10.22
N ASP A 197 -18.92 -14.13 -10.66
CA ASP A 197 -19.70 -15.14 -11.35
C ASP A 197 -19.00 -15.83 -12.53
N ILE A 198 -19.52 -17.03 -12.82
CA ILE A 198 -19.26 -17.83 -13.99
C ILE A 198 -19.36 -16.97 -15.26
N SER A 199 -18.22 -16.56 -15.82
CA SER A 199 -18.11 -16.20 -17.23
C SER A 199 -16.67 -16.37 -17.74
N SER A 200 -16.18 -17.61 -17.77
CA SER A 200 -15.10 -17.99 -18.68
C SER A 200 -15.70 -18.44 -20.02
N ASP A 201 -16.48 -17.57 -20.64
CA ASP A 201 -16.85 -17.66 -22.06
C ASP A 201 -16.82 -16.24 -22.66
N SER A 202 -15.74 -15.51 -22.41
CA SER A 202 -15.34 -14.44 -23.33
C SER A 202 -14.84 -15.11 -24.60
N ILE A 203 -15.74 -15.27 -25.57
CA ILE A 203 -15.39 -15.61 -26.95
C ILE A 203 -14.48 -14.47 -27.46
N ASP A 204 -13.18 -14.73 -27.38
CA ASP A 204 -12.13 -13.86 -27.85
C ASP A 204 -12.25 -13.76 -29.38
N HIS A 205 -12.77 -12.63 -29.87
CA HIS A 205 -12.89 -12.31 -31.30
C HIS A 205 -11.53 -11.87 -31.90
N SER A 206 -10.42 -12.30 -31.30
CA SER A 206 -9.06 -12.10 -31.80
C SER A 206 -8.64 -13.29 -32.67
N PRO A 207 -7.97 -13.09 -33.82
CA PRO A 207 -7.56 -14.18 -34.69
C PRO A 207 -6.64 -15.15 -33.94
N ALA A 208 -7.14 -16.37 -33.76
CA ALA A 208 -6.59 -17.44 -32.93
C ALA A 208 -5.11 -17.75 -33.22
N LYS A 209 -4.20 -17.15 -32.45
CA LYS A 209 -2.91 -17.79 -32.17
C LYS A 209 -3.16 -18.73 -30.99
N LYS A 210 -2.98 -20.04 -31.21
CA LYS A 210 -3.05 -21.06 -30.14
C LYS A 210 -2.09 -20.68 -29.01
N ARG A 211 -2.58 -20.04 -27.95
CA ARG A 211 -1.80 -19.81 -26.72
C ARG A 211 -1.41 -21.19 -26.19
N VAL A 212 -0.10 -21.40 -26.00
CA VAL A 212 0.42 -22.66 -25.46
C VAL A 212 -0.04 -22.73 -24.01
N ARG A 213 -0.90 -23.70 -23.69
CA ARG A 213 -1.34 -23.93 -22.30
C ARG A 213 -0.22 -24.63 -21.53
N THR A 214 0.18 -24.04 -20.42
CA THR A 214 1.23 -24.59 -19.56
C THR A 214 0.61 -25.61 -18.63
N VAL A 215 1.14 -26.84 -18.65
CA VAL A 215 0.64 -27.94 -17.81
C VAL A 215 0.92 -27.64 -16.34
N CYS A 216 -0.12 -27.70 -15.50
CA CYS A 216 0.00 -27.53 -14.06
C CYS A 216 0.60 -28.78 -13.42
N LYS A 217 1.57 -28.57 -12.52
CA LYS A 217 2.28 -29.64 -11.79
C LYS A 217 2.23 -29.45 -10.28
N CYS A 218 1.18 -28.79 -9.75
CA CYS A 218 1.07 -28.48 -8.33
C CYS A 218 0.89 -29.69 -7.40
N GLY A 219 0.56 -30.87 -7.93
CA GLY A 219 0.38 -32.09 -7.14
C GLY A 219 -0.91 -32.19 -6.34
N ALA A 220 -1.78 -31.17 -6.37
CA ALA A 220 -3.08 -31.20 -5.71
C ALA A 220 -3.99 -32.30 -6.32
N VAL A 221 -4.76 -32.97 -5.47
CA VAL A 221 -5.76 -33.98 -5.90
C VAL A 221 -6.82 -33.35 -6.81
N THR A 222 -7.16 -32.10 -6.55
CA THR A 222 -8.14 -31.29 -7.30
C THR A 222 -7.48 -30.41 -8.38
N CYS A 223 -6.30 -30.81 -8.88
CA CYS A 223 -5.56 -30.06 -9.90
C CYS A 223 -6.39 -29.84 -11.17
N ARG A 224 -6.39 -28.59 -11.68
CA ARG A 224 -7.11 -28.18 -12.90
C ARG A 224 -6.39 -28.58 -14.19
N GLY A 225 -5.17 -29.10 -14.10
CA GLY A 225 -4.37 -29.59 -15.23
C GLY A 225 -3.55 -28.54 -15.97
N TYR A 226 -3.94 -27.25 -15.95
CA TYR A 226 -3.23 -26.16 -16.62
C TYR A 226 -3.14 -24.90 -15.74
N LEU A 227 -2.10 -24.08 -15.97
CA LEU A 227 -1.90 -22.80 -15.27
C LEU A 227 -2.79 -21.68 -15.84
N ASN A 228 -3.11 -21.78 -17.14
CA ASN A 228 -3.84 -20.80 -17.95
C ASN A 228 -4.93 -21.49 -18.79
#